data_AF-A0A133UYS7-F1
#
_entry.id   AF-A0A133UYS7-F1
#
_cell.length_a   1.000
_cell.length_b   1.000
_cell.length_c   1.000
_cell.angle_alpha   90.00
_cell.angle_beta   90.00
_cell.angle_gamma   90.00
#
_symmetry.space_group_name_H-M   'P 1'
#
loop_
_entity.id
_entity.type
_entity.pdbx_description
1 polymer ?
#
loop_
_entity_poly.entity_id
_entity_poly.type
_entity_poly.pdbx_seq_one_letter_code
_entity_poly.pdbx_strand_id
1 'polypeptide(L)'
;MVRRLVSVFVVIKVEKTIKCKITDLTERKREALEREYKNLQKYLHENEDVELYSANKQQADRYYEEIKAGKEYPISVRKDLIDLKIMDNVVSKYWLKVRVGSV
;
A
#
# COMPACT_ATOMS: atom_id res chain seq x y z
N MET A 1 -30.85 36.83 26.76
CA MET A 1 -30.91 35.49 26.15
C MET A 1 -29.72 35.35 25.19
N VAL A 2 -28.64 34.67 25.59
CA VAL A 2 -27.39 34.60 24.81
C VAL A 2 -27.41 33.31 23.99
N ARG A 3 -27.50 33.41 22.66
CA ARG A 3 -27.39 32.26 21.75
C ARG A 3 -25.91 31.92 21.58
N ARG A 4 -25.49 30.80 22.16
CA ARG A 4 -24.15 30.23 21.98
C ARG A 4 -24.09 29.58 20.59
N LEU A 5 -23.32 30.16 19.67
CA LEU A 5 -22.99 29.51 18.39
C LEU A 5 -22.06 28.33 18.68
N VAL A 6 -22.52 27.12 18.35
CA VAL A 6 -21.69 25.92 18.35
C VAL A 6 -21.09 25.79 16.95
N SER A 7 -19.78 26.01 16.84
CA SER A 7 -19.06 25.81 15.58
C SER A 7 -18.82 24.32 15.36
N VAL A 8 -19.43 23.75 14.31
CA VAL A 8 -19.21 22.36 13.91
C VAL A 8 -18.02 22.32 12.95
N PHE A 9 -16.91 21.74 13.40
CA PHE A 9 -15.76 21.47 12.53
C PHE A 9 -15.97 20.14 11.81
N VAL A 10 -16.05 20.18 10.48
CA VAL A 10 -16.07 18.98 9.64
C VAL A 10 -14.62 18.63 9.28
N VAL A 11 -14.13 17.49 9.76
CA VAL A 11 -12.82 16.95 9.38
C VAL A 11 -12.99 16.13 8.10
N ILE A 12 -12.44 16.61 6.99
CA ILE A 12 -12.45 15.89 5.71
C ILE A 12 -11.24 14.95 5.65
N LYS A 13 -11.49 13.65 5.42
CA LYS A 13 -10.43 12.66 5.12
C LYS A 13 -9.95 12.88 3.69
N VAL A 14 -8.73 13.39 3.51
CA VAL A 14 -8.12 13.61 2.19
C VAL A 14 -7.15 12.47 1.90
N GLU A 15 -7.35 11.79 0.76
CA GLU A 15 -6.46 10.74 0.27
C GLU A 15 -5.65 11.27 -0.93
N LYS A 16 -4.33 11.13 -0.89
CA LYS A 16 -3.42 11.57 -1.96
C LYS A 16 -2.86 10.35 -2.69
N THR A 17 -3.04 10.31 -4.00
CA THR A 17 -2.42 9.31 -4.87
C THR A 17 -1.22 9.92 -5.61
N ILE A 18 -0.06 9.28 -5.50
CA ILE A 18 1.16 9.69 -6.21
C ILE A 18 1.49 8.59 -7.22
N LYS A 19 1.68 8.97 -8.49
CA LYS A 19 2.16 8.06 -9.54
C LYS A 19 3.68 8.17 -9.64
N CYS A 20 4.36 7.05 -9.75
CA CYS A 20 5.83 6.98 -9.86
C CYS A 20 6.26 6.01 -10.97
N LYS A 21 7.50 6.16 -11.42
CA LYS A 21 8.15 5.23 -12.34
C LYS A 21 9.12 4.34 -11.55
N ILE A 22 9.17 3.06 -11.89
CA ILE A 22 10.10 2.10 -11.29
C ILE A 22 11.42 2.12 -12.08
N THR A 23 12.55 2.21 -11.38
CA THR A 23 13.90 2.30 -11.99
C THR A 23 14.77 1.08 -11.69
N ASP A 24 14.80 0.58 -10.45
CA ASP A 24 15.76 -0.42 -9.97
C ASP A 24 15.12 -1.78 -9.65
N LEU A 25 14.27 -2.27 -10.57
CA LEU A 25 13.61 -3.56 -10.47
C LEU A 25 14.51 -4.67 -11.01
N THR A 26 14.97 -5.56 -10.12
CA THR A 26 15.67 -6.78 -10.50
C THR A 26 14.68 -7.93 -10.64
N GLU A 27 15.04 -8.98 -11.37
CA GLU A 27 14.17 -10.15 -11.55
C GLU A 27 13.77 -10.78 -10.21
N ARG A 28 14.75 -10.96 -9.31
CA ARG A 28 14.48 -11.45 -7.95
C ARG A 28 13.50 -10.58 -7.15
N LYS A 29 13.55 -9.25 -7.31
CA LYS A 29 12.58 -8.35 -6.64
C LYS A 29 11.20 -8.45 -7.29
N ARG A 30 11.15 -8.57 -8.61
CA ARG A 30 9.90 -8.77 -9.37
C ARG A 30 9.24 -10.06 -8.91
N GLU A 31 9.95 -11.18 -8.93
CA GLU A 31 9.42 -12.49 -8.52
C GLU A 31 8.89 -12.46 -7.07
N ALA A 32 9.63 -11.83 -6.15
CA ALA A 32 9.19 -11.69 -4.76
C ALA A 32 7.88 -10.88 -4.65
N LEU A 33 7.78 -9.76 -5.37
CA LEU A 33 6.57 -8.93 -5.40
C LEU A 33 5.40 -9.65 -6.07
N GLU A 34 5.63 -10.35 -7.17
CA GLU A 34 4.61 -11.10 -7.91
C GLU A 34 4.09 -12.28 -7.10
N ARG A 35 4.96 -13.00 -6.38
CA ARG A 35 4.56 -14.08 -5.48
C ARG A 35 3.68 -13.55 -4.34
N GLU A 36 4.13 -12.49 -3.67
CA GLU A 36 3.35 -11.87 -2.59
C GLU A 36 2.00 -11.35 -3.11
N TYR A 37 1.99 -10.75 -4.32
CA TYR A 37 0.78 -10.25 -4.95
C TYR A 37 -0.22 -11.38 -5.26
N LYS A 38 0.25 -12.46 -5.91
CA LYS A 38 -0.58 -13.61 -6.28
C LYS A 38 -1.15 -14.30 -5.05
N ASN A 39 -0.33 -14.49 -4.02
CA ASN A 39 -0.78 -15.06 -2.76
C ASN A 39 -1.82 -14.15 -2.10
N LEU A 40 -1.67 -12.82 -2.17
CA LEU A 40 -2.66 -11.90 -1.63
C LEU A 40 -4.00 -12.04 -2.37
N GLN A 41 -3.98 -12.13 -3.70
CA GLN A 41 -5.22 -12.33 -4.47
C GLN A 41 -5.89 -13.66 -4.10
N LYS A 42 -5.13 -14.76 -3.99
CA LYS A 42 -5.63 -16.07 -3.56
C LYS A 42 -6.23 -16.03 -2.17
N TYR A 43 -5.53 -15.42 -1.22
CA TYR A 43 -6.02 -15.26 0.15
C TYR A 43 -7.36 -14.52 0.21
N LEU A 44 -7.48 -13.41 -0.53
CA LEU A 44 -8.69 -12.59 -0.53
C LEU A 44 -9.86 -13.24 -1.28
N HIS A 45 -9.62 -13.82 -2.45
CA HIS A 45 -10.69 -14.33 -3.31
C HIS A 45 -11.06 -15.79 -3.05
N GLU A 46 -10.08 -16.61 -2.68
CA GLU A 46 -10.22 -18.08 -2.59
C GLU A 46 -10.21 -18.57 -1.14
N ASN A 47 -9.92 -17.70 -0.16
CA ASN A 47 -9.71 -18.05 1.25
C ASN A 47 -8.70 -19.21 1.44
N GLU A 48 -7.74 -19.33 0.51
CA GLU A 48 -6.68 -20.33 0.62
C GLU A 48 -5.71 -19.96 1.74
N ASP A 49 -5.25 -20.96 2.50
CA ASP A 49 -4.14 -20.77 3.44
C ASP A 49 -2.82 -20.76 2.65
N VAL A 50 -2.44 -19.57 2.24
CA VAL A 50 -1.23 -19.30 1.47
C VAL A 50 -0.16 -18.63 2.33
N GLU A 51 1.09 -18.86 1.97
CA GLU A 51 2.21 -18.16 2.57
C GLU A 51 2.18 -16.69 2.17
N LEU A 52 1.74 -15.84 3.09
CA LEU A 52 1.74 -14.40 2.97
C LEU A 52 2.66 -13.78 4.01
N TYR A 53 3.29 -12.66 3.66
CA TYR A 53 3.95 -11.87 4.66
C TYR A 53 2.94 -11.49 5.75
N SER A 54 3.27 -11.79 7.01
CA SER A 54 2.35 -11.69 8.13
C SER A 54 1.72 -10.30 8.28
N ALA A 55 2.46 -9.24 7.94
CA ALA A 55 1.92 -7.89 7.95
C ALA A 55 0.88 -7.66 6.85
N ASN A 56 1.06 -8.22 5.65
CA ASN A 56 0.09 -8.09 4.57
C ASN A 56 -1.22 -8.82 4.89
N LYS A 57 -1.13 -10.03 5.46
CA LYS A 57 -2.31 -10.77 5.94
C LYS A 57 -3.10 -9.95 6.97
N GLN A 58 -2.43 -9.42 8.00
CA GLN A 58 -3.07 -8.58 9.01
C GLN A 58 -3.71 -7.30 8.44
N GLN A 59 -3.07 -6.65 7.46
CA GLN A 59 -3.65 -5.45 6.83
C GLN A 59 -4.85 -5.82 5.96
N ALA A 60 -4.78 -6.95 5.25
CA ALA A 60 -5.89 -7.46 4.44
C ALA A 60 -7.11 -7.72 5.32
N ASP A 61 -6.93 -8.45 6.43
CA ASP A 61 -8.00 -8.75 7.40
C ASP A 61 -8.61 -7.48 8.01
N ARG A 62 -7.79 -6.42 8.16
CA ARG A 62 -8.23 -5.16 8.74
C ARG A 62 -8.97 -4.26 7.76
N TYR A 63 -8.56 -4.22 6.49
CA TYR A 63 -9.06 -3.25 5.53
C TYR A 63 -10.13 -3.79 4.59
N TYR A 64 -10.18 -5.11 4.38
CA TYR A 64 -11.07 -5.71 3.40
C TYR A 64 -12.10 -6.60 4.08
N GLU A 65 -13.23 -6.00 4.44
CA GLU A 65 -14.40 -6.73 4.95
C GLU A 65 -15.14 -7.47 3.83
N GLU A 66 -15.21 -6.85 2.64
CA GLU A 66 -15.88 -7.42 1.46
C GLU A 66 -14.96 -7.43 0.24
N ILE A 67 -14.82 -8.62 -0.34
CA ILE A 67 -14.00 -8.84 -1.54
C ILE A 67 -14.91 -8.84 -2.78
N LYS A 68 -14.66 -7.90 -3.69
CA LYS A 68 -15.45 -7.76 -4.91
C LYS A 68 -14.92 -8.69 -5.99
N ALA A 69 -15.79 -9.55 -6.53
CA ALA A 69 -15.45 -10.43 -7.63
C ALA A 69 -14.86 -9.64 -8.82
N GLY A 70 -13.74 -10.12 -9.37
CA GLY A 70 -13.04 -9.49 -10.49
C GLY A 70 -12.26 -8.22 -10.13
N LYS A 71 -12.19 -7.84 -8.85
CA LYS A 71 -11.35 -6.72 -8.40
C LYS A 71 -10.02 -7.21 -7.86
N GLU A 72 -8.94 -6.64 -8.34
CA GLU A 72 -7.60 -6.84 -7.80
C GLU A 72 -7.31 -5.85 -6.67
N TYR A 73 -6.54 -6.31 -5.68
CA TYR A 73 -6.20 -5.54 -4.48
C TYR A 73 -4.69 -5.33 -4.37
N PRO A 74 -4.23 -4.09 -4.10
CA PRO A 74 -2.80 -3.78 -4.06
C PRO A 74 -2.13 -4.35 -2.81
N ILE A 75 -0.83 -4.66 -2.93
CA ILE A 75 0.02 -4.93 -1.77
C ILE A 75 0.15 -3.66 -0.93
N SER A 76 -0.02 -3.80 0.38
CA SER A 76 0.21 -2.70 1.32
C SER A 76 1.67 -2.63 1.72
N VAL A 77 2.33 -1.50 1.44
CA VAL A 77 3.71 -1.28 1.88
C VAL A 77 3.70 -0.46 3.17
N ARG A 78 4.31 -1.00 4.23
CA ARG A 78 4.44 -0.27 5.50
C ARG A 78 5.35 0.95 5.34
N LYS A 79 5.00 2.05 6.01
CA LYS A 79 5.73 3.33 5.94
C LYS A 79 7.21 3.19 6.33
N ASP A 80 7.55 2.31 7.27
CA ASP A 80 8.93 2.08 7.71
C ASP A 80 9.79 1.31 6.71
N LEU A 81 9.19 0.65 5.70
CA LEU A 81 9.90 -0.02 4.60
C LEU A 81 10.25 0.95 3.46
N ILE A 82 9.84 2.21 3.58
CA ILE A 82 9.96 3.24 2.57
C ILE A 82 10.98 4.28 3.02
N ASP A 83 11.94 4.56 2.17
CA ASP A 83 12.94 5.62 2.35
C ASP A 83 12.74 6.69 1.25
N LEU A 84 12.31 7.88 1.64
CA LEU A 84 12.07 9.01 0.74
C LEU A 84 13.27 9.96 0.77
N LYS A 85 13.84 10.21 -0.42
CA LYS A 85 14.94 11.15 -0.61
C LYS A 85 14.50 12.28 -1.53
N ILE A 86 14.89 13.50 -1.15
CA ILE A 86 14.74 14.68 -1.98
C ILE A 86 16.11 14.94 -2.59
N MET A 87 16.16 14.96 -3.92
CA MET A 87 17.40 15.16 -4.66
C MET A 87 17.16 16.22 -5.72
N ASP A 88 18.17 17.03 -5.98
CA ASP A 88 18.14 17.99 -7.08
C ASP A 88 18.82 17.35 -8.29
N ASN A 89 18.02 16.65 -9.11
CA ASN A 89 18.50 16.03 -10.33
C ASN A 89 17.49 16.16 -11.47
N VAL A 90 17.97 15.97 -12.70
CA VAL A 90 17.19 16.20 -13.93
C VAL A 90 16.03 15.21 -14.10
N VAL A 91 16.11 14.01 -13.49
CA VAL A 91 15.14 12.92 -13.69
C VAL A 91 13.92 13.07 -12.79
N SER A 92 14.13 13.30 -11.49
CA SER A 92 13.05 13.47 -10.52
C SER A 92 13.55 14.15 -9.26
N LYS A 93 12.73 15.05 -8.70
CA LYS A 93 13.00 15.68 -7.41
C LYS A 93 12.84 14.72 -6.22
N TYR A 94 11.98 13.71 -6.35
CA TYR A 94 11.62 12.78 -5.28
C TYR A 94 11.98 11.36 -5.68
N TRP A 95 12.71 10.68 -4.79
CA TRP A 95 13.15 9.30 -4.96
C TRP A 95 12.64 8.46 -3.81
N LEU A 96 11.95 7.38 -4.14
CA LEU A 96 11.35 6.46 -3.17
C LEU A 96 12.06 5.12 -3.27
N LYS A 97 12.74 4.71 -2.19
CA LYS A 97 13.32 3.36 -2.08
C LYS A 97 12.39 2.50 -1.24
N VAL A 98 11.83 1.47 -1.86
CA VAL A 98 11.06 0.43 -1.15
C VAL A 98 11.98 -0.77 -0.91
N ARG A 99 12.08 -1.20 0.36
CA ARG A 99 12.83 -2.41 0.71
C ARG A 99 11.97 -3.63 0.38
N VAL A 100 12.45 -4.43 -0.56
CA VAL A 100 11.86 -5.74 -0.88
C VAL A 100 12.75 -6.79 -0.24
N GLY A 101 12.24 -7.42 0.83
CA GLY A 101 12.87 -8.59 1.42
C GLY A 101 12.53 -9.83 0.59
N SER A 102 13.50 -10.69 0.34
CA SER A 102 13.18 -12.08 -0.01
C SER A 102 12.71 -12.76 1.26
N VAL A 103 11.42 -13.11 1.31
CA VAL A 103 10.98 -14.26 2.12
C VAL A 103 11.47 -15.51 1.41
#